data_AF-A0A7C5Y5J0-F1
#
_entry.id   AF-A0A7C5Y5J0-F1
#
_cell.length_a   1.000
_cell.length_b   1.000
_cell.length_c   1.000
_cell.angle_alpha   90.00
_cell.angle_beta   90.00
_cell.angle_gamma   90.00
#
_symmetry.space_group_name_H-M   'P 1'
#
loop_
_entity.id
_entity.type
_entity.pdbx_description
1 polymer ?
#
loop_
_entity_poly.entity_id
_entity_poly.type
_entity_poly.pdbx_seq_one_letter_code
_entity_poly.pdbx_strand_id
1 'polypeptide(L)'
;TFYDEKIEAIMAIETLGEKLYGVRLDTPSSRRGDMTAIVREVRWELNVRGCKNVKIMVSGGLDEESVMELSKAGVDAFGVGTSISNAKTIDFALDIVEVEGKPIAKRGKASGKKQVWRCQNCLTDVATLVNEKAEKCPVCGNTEMKPMLQQIIRNGEIIAEIREPSEIRERVLNDLRKLINVKKQFNKYQK
;
A
#
# COMPACT_ATOMS: atom_id res chain seq x y z
N THR A 1 12.67 14.93 -23.60
CA THR A 1 13.47 15.91 -22.87
C THR A 1 13.33 17.30 -23.45
N PHE A 2 13.67 17.55 -24.72
CA PHE A 2 13.59 18.89 -25.32
C PHE A 2 12.31 19.09 -26.14
N TYR A 3 11.86 18.03 -26.80
CA TYR A 3 10.60 18.03 -27.54
C TYR A 3 9.46 17.51 -26.65
N ASP A 4 8.25 17.72 -27.16
CA ASP A 4 7.02 17.16 -26.62
C ASP A 4 7.10 15.63 -26.47
N GLU A 5 6.49 15.10 -25.41
CA GLU A 5 6.46 13.68 -25.06
C GLU A 5 6.04 12.80 -26.23
N LYS A 6 5.06 13.23 -27.03
CA LYS A 6 4.60 12.51 -28.22
C LYS A 6 5.71 12.37 -29.23
N ILE A 7 6.38 13.48 -29.56
CA ILE A 7 7.41 13.52 -30.60
C ILE A 7 8.59 12.66 -30.18
N GLU A 8 9.04 12.78 -28.93
CA GLU A 8 10.18 11.97 -28.47
C GLU A 8 9.84 10.49 -28.32
N ALA A 9 8.59 10.14 -28.00
CA ALA A 9 8.16 8.74 -28.02
C ALA A 9 8.23 8.14 -29.43
N ILE A 10 7.85 8.90 -30.46
CA ILE A 10 7.98 8.49 -31.86
C ILE A 10 9.46 8.33 -32.25
N MET A 11 10.28 9.33 -31.94
CA MET A 11 11.72 9.28 -32.21
C MET A 11 12.41 8.09 -31.52
N ALA A 12 12.01 7.78 -30.29
CA ALA A 12 12.54 6.63 -29.55
C ALA A 12 12.19 5.30 -30.24
N ILE A 13 10.97 5.14 -30.76
CA ILE A 13 10.60 3.98 -31.57
C ILE A 13 11.44 3.93 -32.85
N GLU A 14 11.54 5.03 -33.59
CA GLU A 14 12.27 5.06 -34.87
C GLU A 14 13.75 4.71 -34.69
N THR A 15 14.31 5.07 -33.53
CA THR A 15 15.72 4.81 -33.20
C THR A 15 15.95 3.38 -32.72
N LEU A 16 15.09 2.87 -31.83
CA LEU A 16 15.35 1.61 -31.11
C LEU A 16 14.52 0.42 -31.65
N GLY A 17 13.45 0.68 -32.38
CA GLY A 17 12.54 -0.32 -32.93
C GLY A 17 12.08 -1.32 -31.87
N GLU A 18 12.20 -2.61 -32.17
CA GLU A 18 11.80 -3.72 -31.30
C GLU A 18 12.60 -3.80 -29.99
N LYS A 19 13.76 -3.13 -29.90
CA LYS A 19 14.56 -3.10 -28.66
C LYS A 19 14.00 -2.14 -27.61
N LEU A 20 13.05 -1.29 -27.97
CA LEU A 20 12.41 -0.36 -27.03
C LEU A 20 11.42 -1.11 -26.12
N TYR A 21 11.78 -1.28 -24.85
CA TYR A 21 10.88 -1.88 -23.86
C TYR A 21 9.75 -0.93 -23.46
N GLY A 22 10.05 0.36 -23.28
CA GLY A 22 9.09 1.36 -22.84
C GLY A 22 9.64 2.77 -22.81
N VAL A 23 8.74 3.74 -22.67
CA VAL A 23 9.06 5.17 -22.51
C VAL A 23 8.71 5.63 -21.10
N ARG A 24 9.49 6.56 -20.55
CA ARG A 24 9.21 7.20 -19.27
C ARG A 24 8.79 8.65 -19.49
N LEU A 25 7.61 9.00 -19.00
CA LEU A 25 7.09 10.37 -19.00
C LEU A 25 7.29 10.96 -17.61
N ASP A 26 8.16 11.96 -17.53
CA ASP A 26 8.46 12.71 -16.31
C ASP A 26 8.13 14.20 -16.52
N THR A 27 6.90 14.44 -16.99
CA THR A 27 6.45 15.75 -17.44
C THR A 27 6.48 16.76 -16.29
N PRO A 28 7.24 17.87 -16.44
CA PRO A 28 7.29 18.94 -15.44
C PRO A 28 5.90 19.47 -15.11
N SER A 29 5.69 19.91 -13.87
CA SER A 29 4.38 20.43 -13.42
C SER A 29 3.86 21.59 -14.29
N SER A 30 4.77 22.43 -14.82
CA SER A 30 4.45 23.54 -15.73
C SER A 30 4.08 23.12 -17.17
N ARG A 31 4.14 21.82 -17.48
CA ARG A 31 3.80 21.24 -18.79
C ARG A 31 2.75 20.13 -18.70
N ARG A 32 2.52 19.60 -17.50
CA ARG A 32 1.69 18.42 -17.26
C ARG A 32 0.25 18.55 -17.73
N GLY A 33 -0.34 19.75 -17.69
CA GLY A 33 -1.72 19.99 -18.09
C GLY A 33 -2.65 18.88 -17.57
N ASP A 34 -3.21 18.10 -18.50
CA ASP A 34 -3.84 16.81 -18.22
C ASP A 34 -2.89 15.65 -18.57
N MET A 35 -2.27 15.07 -17.54
CA MET A 35 -1.37 13.93 -17.71
C MET A 35 -2.06 12.69 -18.30
N THR A 36 -3.35 12.50 -18.04
CA THR A 36 -4.10 11.36 -18.59
C THR A 36 -4.32 11.51 -20.09
N ALA A 37 -4.54 12.75 -20.56
CA ALA A 37 -4.61 13.05 -21.99
C ALA A 37 -3.26 12.84 -22.67
N ILE A 38 -2.16 13.32 -22.08
CA ILE A 38 -0.80 13.12 -22.60
C ILE A 38 -0.48 11.62 -22.74
N VAL A 39 -0.75 10.82 -21.70
CA VAL A 39 -0.54 9.37 -21.75
C VAL A 39 -1.35 8.72 -22.88
N ARG A 40 -2.62 9.12 -23.05
CA ARG A 40 -3.48 8.59 -24.12
C ARG A 40 -2.98 9.00 -25.50
N GLU A 41 -2.51 10.23 -25.66
CA GLU A 41 -1.92 10.73 -26.90
C GLU A 41 -0.65 9.94 -27.27
N VAL A 42 0.28 9.80 -26.33
CA VAL A 42 1.48 8.98 -26.53
C VAL A 42 1.09 7.54 -26.87
N ARG A 43 0.21 6.92 -26.07
CA ARG A 43 -0.26 5.54 -26.30
C ARG A 43 -0.89 5.39 -27.69
N TRP A 44 -1.68 6.36 -28.14
CA TRP A 44 -2.26 6.36 -29.48
C TRP A 44 -1.17 6.34 -30.55
N GLU A 45 -0.21 7.27 -30.49
CA GLU A 45 0.87 7.34 -31.48
C GLU A 45 1.77 6.11 -31.52
N LEU A 46 2.04 5.49 -30.36
CA LEU A 46 2.72 4.19 -30.29
C LEU A 46 1.89 3.13 -31.02
N ASN A 47 0.58 3.08 -30.77
CA ASN A 47 -0.32 2.07 -31.33
C ASN A 47 -0.49 2.19 -32.85
N VAL A 48 -0.63 3.40 -33.41
CA VAL A 48 -0.82 3.57 -34.87
C VAL A 48 0.42 3.14 -35.66
N ARG A 49 1.59 3.13 -35.01
CA ARG A 49 2.87 2.66 -35.55
C ARG A 49 3.13 1.17 -35.29
N GLY A 50 2.15 0.45 -34.76
CA GLY A 50 2.26 -0.98 -34.46
C GLY A 50 2.96 -1.32 -33.14
N CYS A 51 3.38 -0.33 -32.37
CA CYS A 51 4.18 -0.49 -31.14
C CYS A 51 3.31 -0.67 -29.88
N LYS A 52 2.31 -1.57 -29.94
CA LYS A 52 1.38 -1.82 -28.82
C LYS A 52 2.06 -2.40 -27.57
N ASN A 53 3.21 -3.05 -27.75
CA ASN A 53 3.96 -3.71 -26.68
C ASN A 53 4.85 -2.75 -25.88
N VAL A 54 5.14 -1.56 -26.43
CA VAL A 54 5.97 -0.55 -25.77
C VAL A 54 5.26 -0.05 -24.51
N LYS A 55 5.91 -0.18 -23.37
CA LYS A 55 5.36 0.17 -22.05
C LYS A 55 5.43 1.68 -21.81
N ILE A 56 4.48 2.22 -21.05
CA ILE A 56 4.52 3.62 -20.58
C ILE A 56 4.74 3.62 -19.07
N MET A 57 5.80 4.28 -18.63
CA MET A 57 6.08 4.56 -17.23
C MET A 57 5.83 6.04 -16.95
N VAL A 58 5.20 6.37 -15.83
CA VAL A 58 5.03 7.76 -15.38
C VAL A 58 5.70 7.97 -14.02
N SER A 59 6.29 9.14 -13.81
CA SER A 59 6.83 9.57 -12.51
C SER A 59 6.52 11.04 -12.20
N GLY A 60 6.80 11.42 -10.95
CA GLY A 60 6.80 12.82 -10.51
C GLY A 60 5.48 13.28 -9.90
N GLY A 61 5.47 13.53 -8.59
CA GLY A 61 4.29 14.07 -7.89
C GLY A 61 3.05 13.17 -8.00
N LEU A 62 3.23 11.87 -7.85
CA LEU A 62 2.17 10.86 -7.88
C LEU A 62 1.68 10.53 -6.47
N ASP A 63 0.39 10.25 -6.35
CA ASP A 63 -0.36 9.83 -5.16
C ASP A 63 -1.34 8.70 -5.53
N GLU A 64 -2.16 8.23 -4.58
CA GLU A 64 -3.10 7.14 -4.82
C GLU A 64 -4.16 7.44 -5.88
N GLU A 65 -4.64 8.69 -5.99
CA GLU A 65 -5.68 9.09 -6.92
C GLU A 65 -5.13 9.18 -8.35
N SER A 66 -4.01 9.88 -8.52
CA SER A 66 -3.34 10.02 -9.80
C SER A 66 -2.86 8.67 -10.36
N VAL A 67 -2.32 7.78 -9.51
CA VAL A 67 -1.95 6.42 -9.93
C VAL A 67 -3.17 5.65 -10.44
N MET A 68 -4.33 5.77 -9.77
CA MET A 68 -5.56 5.11 -10.20
C MET A 68 -6.02 5.60 -11.59
N GLU A 69 -6.07 6.90 -11.80
CA GLU A 69 -6.54 7.49 -13.07
C GLU A 69 -5.54 7.24 -14.22
N LEU A 70 -4.24 7.35 -13.95
CA LEU A 70 -3.20 7.07 -14.94
C LEU A 70 -3.14 5.59 -15.31
N SER A 71 -3.42 4.68 -14.37
CA SER A 71 -3.54 3.25 -14.68
C SER A 71 -4.67 2.99 -15.68
N LYS A 72 -5.83 3.65 -15.53
CA LYS A 72 -6.94 3.58 -16.50
C LYS A 72 -6.57 4.23 -17.84
N ALA A 73 -5.67 5.21 -17.84
CA ALA A 73 -5.20 5.88 -19.06
C ALA A 73 -4.20 5.05 -19.88
N GLY A 74 -3.69 3.94 -19.35
CA GLY A 74 -2.78 3.02 -20.05
C GLY A 74 -1.31 3.12 -19.62
N VAL A 75 -1.03 3.63 -18.42
CA VAL A 75 0.30 3.54 -17.79
C VAL A 75 0.53 2.13 -17.25
N ASP A 76 1.71 1.58 -17.56
CA ASP A 76 2.14 0.24 -17.17
C ASP A 76 2.99 0.22 -15.88
N ALA A 77 3.69 1.31 -15.57
CA ALA A 77 4.60 1.40 -14.42
C ALA A 77 4.63 2.81 -13.79
N PHE A 78 4.89 2.88 -12.49
CA PHE A 78 4.86 4.12 -11.72
C PHE A 78 6.16 4.33 -10.93
N GLY A 79 6.74 5.52 -11.05
CA GLY A 79 7.80 6.01 -10.17
C GLY A 79 7.21 6.91 -9.09
N VAL A 80 6.90 6.34 -7.93
CA VAL A 80 6.30 7.06 -6.78
C VAL A 80 7.37 7.41 -5.76
N GLY A 81 7.51 8.71 -5.48
CA GLY A 81 8.52 9.25 -4.55
C GLY A 81 7.90 9.88 -3.31
N THR A 82 7.74 11.20 -3.34
CA THR A 82 7.39 12.05 -2.18
C THR A 82 6.17 11.59 -1.38
N SER A 83 5.11 11.09 -2.04
CA SER A 83 3.91 10.61 -1.34
C SER A 83 4.17 9.42 -0.42
N ILE A 84 5.20 8.62 -0.70
CA ILE A 84 5.64 7.50 0.13
C ILE A 84 6.75 7.95 1.08
N SER A 85 7.83 8.55 0.57
CA SER A 85 9.02 8.86 1.36
C SER A 85 8.79 9.98 2.38
N ASN A 86 7.85 10.87 2.12
CA ASN A 86 7.41 11.93 3.02
C ASN A 86 5.99 11.69 3.54
N ALA A 87 5.58 10.42 3.68
CA ALA A 87 4.31 10.06 4.28
C ALA A 87 4.24 10.58 5.74
N LYS A 88 3.05 11.00 6.16
CA LYS A 88 2.82 11.43 7.55
C LYS A 88 3.19 10.30 8.50
N THR A 89 3.96 10.63 9.53
CA THR A 89 4.33 9.67 10.56
C THR A 89 3.11 9.25 11.38
N ILE A 90 3.12 8.01 11.87
CA ILE A 90 2.15 7.55 12.86
C ILE A 90 2.69 7.97 14.24
N ASP A 91 1.90 8.76 14.97
CA ASP A 91 2.27 9.26 16.29
C ASP A 91 2.10 8.16 17.36
N PHE A 92 3.15 7.36 17.53
CA PHE A 92 3.20 6.31 18.56
C PHE A 92 3.65 6.88 19.91
N ALA A 93 2.93 6.53 20.97
CA ALA A 93 3.32 6.79 22.35
C ALA A 93 3.74 5.50 23.07
N LEU A 94 4.70 5.61 23.98
CA LEU A 94 5.10 4.56 24.90
C LEU A 94 4.72 4.97 26.31
N ASP A 95 3.83 4.21 26.94
CA ASP A 95 3.31 4.49 28.27
C ASP A 95 3.31 3.22 29.12
N ILE A 96 3.59 3.38 30.42
CA ILE A 96 3.46 2.31 31.41
C ILE A 96 1.97 2.00 31.59
N VAL A 97 1.62 0.70 31.50
CA VAL A 97 0.25 0.21 31.71
C VAL A 97 0.13 -0.73 32.92
N GLU A 98 1.25 -1.15 33.50
CA GLU A 98 1.30 -2.07 34.65
C GLU A 98 2.61 -1.87 35.42
N VAL A 99 2.53 -1.84 36.75
CA VAL A 99 3.69 -1.72 37.66
C VAL A 99 3.59 -2.82 38.69
N GLU A 100 4.60 -3.66 38.81
CA GLU A 100 4.64 -4.78 39.77
C GLU A 100 3.37 -5.66 39.72
N GLY A 101 2.85 -5.90 38.51
CA GLY A 101 1.63 -6.68 38.27
C GLY A 101 0.31 -5.95 38.56
N LYS A 102 0.36 -4.70 39.02
CA LYS A 102 -0.83 -3.88 39.29
C LYS A 102 -1.18 -3.04 38.05
N PRO A 103 -2.41 -3.13 37.51
CA PRO A 103 -2.85 -2.29 36.40
C PRO A 103 -2.85 -0.80 36.77
N ILE A 104 -1.96 -0.01 36.17
CA ILE A 104 -1.88 1.44 36.39
C ILE A 104 -1.47 2.15 35.10
N ALA A 105 -2.11 3.28 34.79
CA ALA A 105 -1.76 4.13 33.66
C ALA A 105 -2.13 5.59 33.95
N LYS A 106 -1.49 6.53 33.24
CA LYS A 106 -1.89 7.95 33.29
C LYS A 106 -3.26 8.17 32.64
N ARG A 107 -3.85 9.35 32.89
CA ARG A 107 -5.10 9.79 32.25
C ARG A 107 -5.01 9.69 30.72
N GLY A 108 -6.08 9.20 30.10
CA GLY A 108 -6.16 9.02 28.64
C GLY A 108 -5.45 7.76 28.11
N LYS A 109 -5.06 6.82 28.99
CA LYS A 109 -4.49 5.52 28.63
C LYS A 109 -5.17 4.41 29.42
N ALA A 110 -5.44 3.28 28.77
CA ALA A 110 -6.01 2.10 29.41
C ALA A 110 -4.91 1.30 30.12
N SER A 111 -5.08 1.02 31.41
CA SER A 111 -4.15 0.21 32.20
C SER A 111 -4.24 -1.30 31.90
N GLY A 112 -3.38 -2.09 32.52
CA GLY A 112 -3.30 -3.55 32.42
C GLY A 112 -2.56 -4.04 31.18
N LYS A 113 -1.89 -5.20 31.30
CA LYS A 113 -1.36 -5.94 30.15
C LYS A 113 -2.51 -6.48 29.28
N LYS A 114 -2.37 -6.37 27.96
CA LYS A 114 -3.43 -6.67 26.98
C LYS A 114 -2.96 -7.65 25.91
N GLN A 115 -3.91 -8.24 25.20
CA GLN A 115 -3.70 -8.98 23.95
C GLN A 115 -4.55 -8.35 22.85
N VAL A 116 -4.06 -8.38 21.61
CA VAL A 116 -4.82 -8.02 20.41
C VAL A 116 -5.11 -9.29 19.62
N TRP A 117 -6.37 -9.54 19.33
CA TRP A 117 -6.87 -10.68 18.59
C TRP A 117 -7.35 -10.22 17.21
N ARG A 118 -6.93 -10.89 16.14
CA ARG A 118 -7.32 -10.55 14.77
C ARG A 118 -8.07 -11.69 14.09
N CYS A 119 -9.23 -11.37 13.54
CA CYS A 119 -9.96 -12.25 12.63
C CYS A 119 -9.16 -12.44 11.33
N GLN A 120 -8.83 -13.68 10.97
CA GLN A 120 -8.02 -13.97 9.78
C GLN A 120 -8.78 -13.82 8.45
N ASN A 121 -10.11 -13.70 8.52
CA ASN A 121 -11.00 -13.52 7.37
C ASN A 121 -11.24 -12.03 7.06
N CYS A 122 -11.86 -11.31 7.99
CA CYS A 122 -12.25 -9.91 7.79
C CYS A 122 -11.30 -8.88 8.42
N LEU A 123 -10.21 -9.33 9.07
CA LEU A 123 -9.17 -8.49 9.68
C LEU A 123 -9.67 -7.54 10.79
N THR A 124 -10.86 -7.81 11.35
CA THR A 124 -11.34 -7.14 12.57
C THR A 124 -10.41 -7.47 13.75
N ASP A 125 -10.03 -6.42 14.49
CA ASP A 125 -9.21 -6.53 15.70
C ASP A 125 -10.06 -6.35 16.96
N VAL A 126 -9.76 -7.12 17.99
CA VAL A 126 -10.36 -7.01 19.33
C VAL A 126 -9.23 -7.00 20.37
N ALA A 127 -9.22 -6.00 21.24
CA ALA A 127 -8.28 -5.95 22.36
C ALA A 127 -8.96 -6.45 23.65
N THR A 128 -8.27 -7.31 24.39
CA THR A 128 -8.74 -7.85 25.69
C THR A 128 -7.65 -7.70 26.73
N LEU A 129 -7.96 -7.94 28.01
CA LEU A 129 -6.91 -8.18 29.00
C LEU A 129 -6.13 -9.45 28.63
N VAL A 130 -4.88 -9.54 29.07
CA VAL A 130 -3.97 -10.64 28.67
C VAL A 130 -4.46 -12.03 29.09
N ASN A 131 -5.27 -12.11 30.16
CA ASN A 131 -5.87 -13.33 30.69
C ASN A 131 -7.24 -13.66 30.06
N GLU A 132 -7.76 -12.79 29.20
CA GLU A 132 -9.02 -12.97 28.48
C GLU A 132 -8.75 -13.40 27.04
N LYS A 133 -9.71 -14.13 26.46
CA LYS A 133 -9.67 -14.57 25.06
C LYS A 133 -10.83 -13.99 24.27
N ALA A 134 -10.58 -13.63 23.02
CA ALA A 134 -11.62 -13.38 22.04
C ALA A 134 -11.67 -14.58 21.09
N GLU A 135 -12.50 -15.59 21.37
CA GLU A 135 -12.46 -16.85 20.60
C GLU A 135 -13.07 -16.71 19.19
N LYS A 136 -14.13 -15.91 19.06
CA LYS A 136 -14.88 -15.74 17.81
C LYS A 136 -14.92 -14.29 17.38
N CYS A 137 -14.84 -14.08 16.06
CA CYS A 137 -14.97 -12.76 15.47
C CYS A 137 -16.38 -12.18 15.70
N PRO A 138 -16.52 -10.97 16.26
CA PRO A 138 -17.82 -10.35 16.51
C PRO A 138 -18.53 -9.85 15.24
N VAL A 139 -17.79 -9.71 14.13
CA VAL A 139 -18.33 -9.16 12.87
C VAL A 139 -18.80 -10.26 11.93
N CYS A 140 -17.94 -11.26 11.67
CA CYS A 140 -18.27 -12.35 10.74
C CYS A 140 -18.75 -13.64 11.44
N GLY A 141 -18.88 -13.62 12.77
CA GLY A 141 -19.59 -14.61 13.59
C GLY A 141 -18.90 -15.97 13.79
N ASN A 142 -18.11 -16.46 12.83
CA ASN A 142 -17.66 -17.86 12.82
C ASN A 142 -16.16 -18.07 12.51
N THR A 143 -15.35 -17.01 12.49
CA THR A 143 -13.91 -17.16 12.30
C THR A 143 -13.18 -17.07 13.63
N GLU A 144 -12.30 -18.04 13.87
CA GLU A 144 -11.36 -18.02 15.00
C GLU A 144 -10.48 -16.78 14.96
N MET A 145 -10.31 -16.12 16.10
CA MET A 145 -9.40 -14.99 16.21
C MET A 145 -8.01 -15.47 16.61
N LYS A 146 -6.98 -14.93 15.95
CA LYS A 146 -5.59 -15.26 16.30
C LYS A 146 -4.96 -14.17 17.16
N PRO A 147 -4.15 -14.53 18.17
CA PRO A 147 -3.40 -13.56 18.96
C PRO A 147 -2.29 -12.93 18.12
N MET A 148 -2.22 -11.61 18.11
CA MET A 148 -1.31 -10.83 17.26
C MET A 148 -0.05 -10.36 17.99
N LEU A 149 -0.14 -10.08 19.31
CA LEU A 149 1.05 -9.75 20.09
C LEU A 149 1.77 -11.05 20.44
N GLN A 150 2.99 -11.17 19.92
CA GLN A 150 3.91 -12.29 20.14
C GLN A 150 5.15 -11.79 20.88
N GLN A 151 5.71 -12.62 21.75
CA GLN A 151 6.95 -12.27 22.45
C GLN A 151 8.13 -12.42 21.49
N ILE A 152 8.82 -11.30 21.20
CA ILE A 152 9.99 -11.30 20.31
C ILE A 152 11.32 -11.20 21.05
N ILE A 153 11.31 -10.69 22.28
CA ILE A 153 12.48 -10.58 23.16
C ILE A 153 12.14 -11.19 24.51
N ARG A 154 13.05 -12.00 25.05
CA ARG A 154 12.97 -12.58 26.40
C ARG A 154 14.34 -12.46 27.07
N ASN A 155 14.38 -11.87 28.26
CA ASN A 155 15.62 -11.70 29.04
C ASN A 155 16.77 -11.02 28.26
N GLY A 156 16.45 -10.07 27.38
CA GLY A 156 17.44 -9.37 26.54
C GLY A 156 17.82 -10.11 25.25
N GLU A 157 17.35 -11.34 25.05
CA GLU A 157 17.63 -12.13 23.85
C GLU A 157 16.45 -12.06 22.86
N ILE A 158 16.76 -11.90 21.58
CA ILE A 158 15.77 -12.00 20.50
C ILE A 158 15.42 -13.49 20.32
N ILE A 159 14.17 -13.85 20.58
CA ILE A 159 13.67 -15.23 20.48
C ILE A 159 12.79 -15.47 19.25
N ALA A 160 12.52 -14.42 18.48
CA ALA A 160 11.76 -14.51 17.24
C ALA A 160 12.67 -14.67 16.03
N GLU A 161 12.19 -15.37 15.03
CA GLU A 161 12.80 -15.45 13.72
C GLU A 161 12.69 -14.09 13.00
N ILE A 162 13.83 -13.56 12.54
CA ILE A 162 13.89 -12.35 11.73
C ILE A 162 13.54 -12.74 10.30
N ARG A 163 12.44 -12.19 9.79
CA ARG A 163 11.97 -12.48 8.44
C ARG A 163 12.62 -11.57 7.41
N GLU A 164 12.83 -12.11 6.21
CA GLU A 164 13.32 -11.33 5.08
C GLU A 164 12.28 -10.29 4.60
N PRO A 165 12.71 -9.14 4.07
CA PRO A 165 11.79 -8.11 3.57
C PRO A 165 10.77 -8.61 2.53
N SER A 166 11.15 -9.60 1.72
CA SER A 166 10.29 -10.23 0.72
C SER A 166 9.08 -10.94 1.34
N GLU A 167 9.28 -11.70 2.42
CA GLU A 167 8.23 -12.41 3.14
C GLU A 167 7.27 -11.43 3.84
N ILE A 168 7.84 -10.37 4.42
CA ILE A 168 7.05 -9.30 5.07
C ILE A 168 6.17 -8.61 4.02
N ARG A 169 6.73 -8.30 2.84
CA ARG A 169 5.99 -7.72 1.72
C ARG A 169 4.87 -8.66 1.24
N GLU A 170 5.15 -9.95 1.06
CA GLU A 170 4.15 -10.92 0.62
C GLU A 170 2.97 -11.00 1.60
N ARG A 171 3.25 -11.04 2.90
CA ARG A 171 2.21 -10.99 3.94
C ARG A 171 1.35 -9.73 3.81
N VAL A 172 1.96 -8.55 3.66
CA VAL A 172 1.24 -7.28 3.50
C VAL A 172 0.34 -7.31 2.24
N LEU A 173 0.84 -7.83 1.12
CA LEU A 173 0.04 -7.95 -0.11
C LEU A 173 -1.15 -8.90 0.06
N ASN A 174 -0.96 -10.01 0.77
CA ASN A 174 -2.04 -10.95 1.09
C ASN A 174 -3.10 -10.32 2.00
N ASP A 175 -2.71 -9.53 2.99
CA ASP A 175 -3.63 -8.81 3.87
C ASP A 175 -4.39 -7.69 3.12
N LEU A 176 -3.72 -6.92 2.26
CA LEU A 176 -4.36 -5.89 1.43
C LEU A 176 -5.45 -6.47 0.51
N ARG A 177 -5.23 -7.65 -0.07
CA ARG A 177 -6.24 -8.35 -0.88
C ARG A 177 -7.51 -8.65 -0.08
N LYS A 178 -7.37 -9.05 1.20
CA LYS A 178 -8.51 -9.28 2.09
C LYS A 178 -9.24 -7.97 2.41
N LEU A 179 -8.51 -6.88 2.70
CA LEU A 179 -9.11 -5.57 2.99
C LEU A 179 -9.93 -5.02 1.83
N ILE A 180 -9.47 -5.19 0.58
CA ILE A 180 -10.21 -4.77 -0.61
C ILE A 180 -11.56 -5.49 -0.69
N ASN A 181 -11.59 -6.78 -0.37
CA ASN A 181 -12.82 -7.56 -0.36
C ASN A 181 -13.78 -7.12 0.76
N VAL A 182 -13.25 -6.73 1.92
CA VAL A 182 -14.03 -6.17 3.03
C VAL A 182 -14.61 -4.79 2.68
N LYS A 183 -13.82 -3.87 2.10
CA LYS A 183 -14.32 -2.55 1.66
C LYS A 183 -15.44 -2.65 0.61
N LYS A 184 -15.36 -3.61 -0.33
CA LYS A 184 -16.44 -3.88 -1.29
C LYS A 184 -17.74 -4.34 -0.63
N GLN A 185 -17.66 -5.10 0.47
CA GLN A 185 -18.83 -5.51 1.24
C GLN A 185 -19.44 -4.33 2.01
N PHE A 186 -18.65 -3.47 2.65
CA PHE A 186 -19.15 -2.28 3.35
C PHE A 186 -19.87 -1.29 2.42
N ASN A 187 -19.36 -1.04 1.21
CA ASN A 187 -20.00 -0.14 0.23
C ASN A 187 -21.30 -0.71 -0.36
N LYS A 188 -21.58 -2.01 -0.21
CA LYS A 188 -22.84 -2.64 -0.67
C LYS A 188 -24.02 -2.36 0.28
N TYR A 189 -23.75 -2.00 1.53
CA TYR A 189 -24.76 -1.73 2.56
C TYR A 189 -24.96 -0.23 2.85
N GLN A 190 -24.33 0.66 2.07
CA GLN A 190 -24.54 2.12 2.12
C GLN A 190 -25.30 2.66 0.89
N LYS A 191 -26.16 1.83 0.27
CA LYS A 191 -27.14 2.26 -0.72
C LYS A 191 -28.54 2.09 -0.17
#